data_AF-A0A6P0Q2D9-F1
#
_entry.id   AF-A0A6P0Q2D9-F1
#
_cell.length_a   1.000
_cell.length_b   1.000
_cell.length_c   1.000
_cell.angle_alpha   90.00
_cell.angle_beta   90.00
_cell.angle_gamma   90.00
#
_symmetry.space_group_name_H-M   'P 1'
#
loop_
_entity.id
_entity.type
_entity.pdbx_description
1 polymer ?
#
loop_
_entity_poly.entity_id
_entity_poly.type
_entity_poly.pdbx_seq_one_letter_code
_entity_poly.pdbx_strand_id
1 'polypeptide(L)'
;MKAKAKPKKLLGFLYTCLFLGLGILPTVVKPKPALSAEYIYFNYGPLKLSLSRESLEIFANEGRITKEFEFYAQMLNPEALEQLRMLLQKRIKISPVAISRLGKSPMGEAFLEGLGKMIKTHPGRNGLHSLRGALVLAAADSEGLTIINIVRQFPTEGMLIDTDYIFDVQKELATLFRYRDAAVNAIANQATREAAAENTVDVSQLTDLQQPGPYQFTDQVITLSGRRRQSPLGLSGETKFEVALYLPKGNPKPAPLV
;
A
#
# COMPACT_ATOMS: atom_id res chain seq x y z
N MET A 1 -53.22 -49.09 38.33
CA MET A 1 -51.91 -49.55 38.87
C MET A 1 -51.13 -50.18 37.73
N LYS A 2 -49.87 -49.89 37.39
CA LYS A 2 -48.79 -49.04 37.91
C LYS A 2 -47.90 -48.67 36.70
N ALA A 3 -47.43 -47.43 36.66
CA ALA A 3 -46.44 -46.95 35.69
C ALA A 3 -45.06 -47.60 35.95
N LYS A 4 -44.41 -48.15 34.91
CA LYS A 4 -43.03 -48.67 34.99
C LYS A 4 -42.03 -47.53 34.72
N ALA A 5 -41.18 -47.27 35.72
CA ALA A 5 -40.17 -46.23 35.71
C ALA A 5 -38.95 -46.57 34.82
N LYS A 6 -38.47 -45.56 34.08
CA LYS A 6 -37.28 -45.58 33.20
C LYS A 6 -35.96 -45.82 33.95
N PRO A 7 -34.93 -46.41 33.30
CA PRO A 7 -33.65 -46.72 33.93
C PRO A 7 -32.73 -45.47 33.97
N LYS A 8 -32.76 -44.73 35.09
CA LYS A 8 -31.87 -43.57 35.32
C LYS A 8 -30.37 -43.93 35.38
N LYS A 9 -30.02 -45.20 35.61
CA LYS A 9 -28.63 -45.66 35.77
C LYS A 9 -27.85 -45.77 34.45
N LEU A 10 -28.52 -46.07 33.34
CA LEU A 10 -27.87 -46.18 32.02
C LEU A 10 -27.43 -44.81 31.48
N LEU A 11 -28.22 -43.78 31.77
CA LEU A 11 -27.95 -42.41 31.35
C LEU A 11 -26.72 -41.83 32.09
N GLY A 12 -26.59 -42.10 33.39
CA GLY A 12 -25.42 -41.68 34.18
C GLY A 12 -24.11 -42.31 33.71
N PHE A 13 -24.13 -43.59 33.34
CA PHE A 13 -22.95 -44.27 32.79
C PHE A 13 -22.51 -43.66 31.45
N LEU A 14 -23.47 -43.31 30.59
CA LEU A 14 -23.21 -42.65 29.31
C LEU A 14 -22.55 -41.26 29.49
N TYR A 15 -23.02 -40.48 30.46
CA TYR A 15 -22.40 -39.18 30.79
C TYR A 15 -20.99 -39.34 31.37
N THR A 16 -20.75 -40.38 32.17
CA THR A 16 -19.43 -40.62 32.77
C THR A 16 -18.39 -41.01 31.70
N CYS A 17 -18.78 -41.83 30.71
CA CYS A 17 -17.93 -42.12 29.54
C CYS A 17 -17.70 -40.90 28.65
N LEU A 18 -18.70 -40.03 28.49
CA LEU A 18 -18.57 -38.79 27.71
C LEU A 18 -17.62 -37.78 28.38
N PHE A 19 -17.69 -37.65 29.71
CA PHE A 19 -16.77 -36.79 30.49
C PHE A 19 -15.33 -37.34 30.52
N LEU A 20 -15.15 -38.66 30.65
CA LEU A 20 -13.81 -39.27 30.52
C LEU A 20 -13.25 -39.14 29.10
N GLY A 21 -14.09 -39.27 28.07
CA GLY A 21 -13.69 -39.08 26.67
C GLY A 21 -13.24 -37.66 26.36
N LEU A 22 -13.92 -36.64 26.91
CA LEU A 22 -13.53 -35.23 26.74
C LEU A 22 -12.25 -34.84 27.52
N GLY A 23 -11.98 -35.48 28.66
CA GLY A 23 -10.82 -35.17 29.51
C GLY A 23 -9.48 -35.65 28.97
N ILE A 24 -9.46 -36.67 28.10
CA ILE A 24 -8.23 -37.32 27.59
C ILE A 24 -7.86 -36.82 26.18
N LEU A 25 -8.79 -36.18 25.47
CA LEU A 25 -8.54 -35.60 24.14
C LEU A 25 -7.40 -34.55 24.09
N PRO A 26 -7.22 -33.63 25.06
CA PRO A 26 -6.17 -32.61 24.95
C PRO A 26 -4.75 -33.13 25.24
N THR A 27 -4.56 -34.32 25.82
CA THR A 27 -3.22 -34.87 26.12
C THR A 27 -2.55 -35.58 24.94
N VAL A 28 -3.28 -35.84 23.84
CA VAL A 28 -2.76 -36.54 22.65
C VAL A 28 -2.51 -35.59 21.48
N VAL A 29 -3.09 -34.39 21.52
CA VAL A 29 -2.83 -33.34 20.51
C VAL A 29 -1.48 -32.70 20.83
N LYS A 30 -0.40 -33.29 20.31
CA LYS A 30 0.90 -32.60 20.27
C LYS A 30 0.68 -31.27 19.53
N PRO A 31 1.10 -30.11 20.09
CA PRO A 31 1.11 -28.87 19.33
C PRO A 31 1.94 -29.13 18.07
N LYS A 32 1.36 -28.87 16.90
CA LYS A 32 2.15 -28.89 15.66
C LYS A 32 3.28 -27.88 15.85
N PRO A 33 4.53 -28.21 15.48
CA PRO A 33 5.61 -27.24 15.51
C PRO A 33 5.15 -25.99 14.76
N ALA A 34 5.41 -24.82 15.35
CA ALA A 34 5.12 -23.55 14.68
C ALA A 34 5.85 -23.56 13.34
N LEU A 35 5.10 -23.42 12.24
CA LEU A 35 5.69 -23.33 10.91
C LEU A 35 6.47 -22.01 10.84
N SER A 36 7.78 -22.12 10.68
CA SER A 36 8.74 -21.02 10.52
C SER A 36 9.58 -21.32 9.31
N ALA A 37 9.95 -20.32 8.52
CA ALA A 37 10.91 -20.54 7.46
C ALA A 37 12.30 -20.74 8.07
N GLU A 38 12.89 -21.90 7.79
CA GLU A 38 14.26 -22.26 8.14
C GLU A 38 15.21 -21.85 7.02
N TYR A 39 14.72 -21.83 5.77
CA TYR A 39 15.50 -21.53 4.58
C TYR A 39 14.85 -20.42 3.74
N ILE A 40 15.70 -19.61 3.13
CA ILE A 40 15.33 -18.70 2.05
C ILE A 40 15.87 -19.31 0.76
N TYR A 41 14.98 -19.60 -0.18
CA TYR A 41 15.31 -20.13 -1.49
C TYR A 41 15.27 -19.02 -2.52
N PHE A 42 16.20 -19.02 -3.46
CA PHE A 42 16.20 -18.08 -4.57
C PHE A 42 16.72 -18.75 -5.83
N ASN A 43 16.20 -18.32 -6.97
CA ASN A 43 16.63 -18.81 -8.27
C ASN A 43 17.68 -17.86 -8.84
N TYR A 44 18.74 -18.40 -9.45
CA TYR A 44 19.69 -17.62 -10.23
C TYR A 44 19.99 -18.36 -11.53
N GLY A 45 19.23 -18.01 -12.58
CA GLY A 45 19.21 -18.78 -13.82
C GLY A 45 18.83 -20.25 -13.55
N PRO A 46 19.65 -21.24 -13.95
CA PRO A 46 19.35 -22.66 -13.71
C PRO A 46 19.65 -23.13 -12.28
N LEU A 47 20.31 -22.30 -11.45
CA LEU A 47 20.71 -22.67 -10.10
C LEU A 47 19.60 -22.41 -9.10
N LYS A 48 19.36 -23.40 -8.23
CA LYS A 48 18.53 -23.25 -7.03
C LYS A 48 19.45 -23.03 -5.84
N LEU A 49 19.37 -21.85 -5.28
CA LEU A 49 20.20 -21.43 -4.15
C LEU A 49 19.35 -21.43 -2.88
N SER A 50 19.99 -21.73 -1.75
CA SER A 50 19.37 -21.75 -0.44
C SER A 50 20.28 -21.11 0.59
N LEU A 51 19.70 -20.32 1.48
CA LEU A 51 20.39 -19.74 2.61
C LEU A 51 19.55 -19.94 3.87
N SER A 52 20.12 -20.57 4.89
CA SER A 52 19.42 -20.74 6.16
C SER A 52 19.19 -19.39 6.86
N ARG A 53 18.06 -19.29 7.56
CA ARG A 53 17.73 -18.17 8.45
C ARG A 53 18.81 -18.02 9.53
N GLU A 54 19.30 -19.13 10.08
CA GLU A 54 20.34 -19.13 11.10
C GLU A 54 21.64 -18.48 10.59
N SER A 55 22.05 -18.79 9.37
CA SER A 55 23.21 -18.17 8.73
C SER A 55 23.04 -16.64 8.59
N LEU A 56 21.84 -16.18 8.21
CA LEU A 56 21.51 -14.75 8.17
C LEU A 56 21.47 -14.10 9.56
N GLU A 57 20.98 -14.82 10.57
CA GLU A 57 20.97 -14.37 11.98
C GLU A 57 22.38 -14.18 12.52
N ILE A 58 23.28 -15.15 12.26
CA ILE A 58 24.70 -15.06 12.61
C ILE A 58 25.32 -13.84 11.93
N PHE A 59 25.08 -13.65 10.63
CA PHE A 59 25.63 -12.50 9.92
C PHE A 59 25.08 -11.17 10.46
N ALA A 60 23.76 -11.09 10.70
CA ALA A 60 23.16 -9.88 11.24
C ALA A 60 23.71 -9.55 12.63
N ASN A 61 23.74 -10.51 13.54
CA ASN A 61 24.13 -10.27 14.93
C ASN A 61 25.64 -10.15 15.10
N GLU A 62 26.41 -11.13 14.61
CA GLU A 62 27.85 -11.23 14.84
C GLU A 62 28.67 -10.56 13.73
N GLY A 63 28.13 -10.45 12.51
CA GLY A 63 28.90 -10.01 11.33
C GLY A 63 29.74 -11.11 10.71
N ARG A 64 29.64 -12.33 11.25
CA ARG A 64 30.40 -13.47 10.81
C ARG A 64 29.76 -14.05 9.55
N ILE A 65 30.58 -14.22 8.51
CA ILE A 65 30.18 -14.91 7.29
C ILE A 65 30.34 -16.41 7.54
N THR A 66 29.24 -17.15 7.54
CA THR A 66 29.27 -18.62 7.65
C THR A 66 29.73 -19.22 6.32
N LYS A 67 30.10 -20.51 6.34
CA LYS A 67 30.45 -21.24 5.11
C LYS A 67 29.31 -21.28 4.09
N GLU A 68 28.05 -21.32 4.54
CA GLU A 68 26.88 -21.25 3.66
C GLU A 68 26.72 -19.84 3.08
N PHE A 69 26.98 -18.80 3.88
CA PHE A 69 26.83 -17.41 3.44
C PHE A 69 27.97 -16.93 2.55
N GLU A 70 29.14 -17.58 2.61
CA GLU A 70 30.36 -17.20 1.87
C GLU A 70 30.12 -17.02 0.37
N PHE A 71 29.41 -17.96 -0.27
CA PHE A 71 29.09 -17.87 -1.70
C PHE A 71 28.30 -16.61 -2.05
N TYR A 72 27.33 -16.23 -1.22
CA TYR A 72 26.51 -15.04 -1.45
C TYR A 72 27.26 -13.76 -1.12
N ALA A 73 28.07 -13.77 -0.07
CA ALA A 73 28.86 -12.62 0.33
C ALA A 73 29.91 -12.24 -0.71
N GLN A 74 30.51 -13.22 -1.40
CA GLN A 74 31.46 -12.97 -2.50
C GLN A 74 30.82 -12.30 -3.72
N MET A 75 29.49 -12.39 -3.88
CA MET A 75 28.77 -11.72 -4.97
C MET A 75 28.48 -10.24 -4.66
N LEU A 76 28.59 -9.84 -3.39
CA LEU A 76 28.33 -8.48 -2.92
C LEU A 76 29.65 -7.74 -2.70
N ASN A 77 29.67 -6.45 -3.04
CA ASN A 77 30.81 -5.61 -2.65
C ASN A 77 30.75 -5.29 -1.14
N PRO A 78 31.86 -4.86 -0.52
CA PRO A 78 31.91 -4.61 0.93
C PRO A 78 30.86 -3.61 1.43
N GLU A 79 30.56 -2.58 0.64
CA GLU A 79 29.54 -1.58 0.97
C GLU A 79 28.13 -2.19 0.99
N ALA A 80 27.79 -3.02 0.00
CA ALA A 80 26.51 -3.71 -0.06
C ALA A 80 26.34 -4.73 1.07
N LEU A 81 27.43 -5.40 1.49
CA LEU A 81 27.40 -6.28 2.66
C LEU A 81 27.07 -5.52 3.95
N GLU A 82 27.68 -4.36 4.15
CA GLU A 82 27.42 -3.54 5.32
C GLU A 82 25.98 -3.00 5.31
N GLN A 83 25.51 -2.53 4.15
CA GLN A 83 24.11 -2.12 3.97
C GLN A 83 23.12 -3.26 4.24
N LEU A 84 23.41 -4.46 3.74
CA LEU A 84 22.60 -5.64 4.01
C LEU A 84 22.54 -5.93 5.51
N ARG A 85 23.68 -5.90 6.21
CA ARG A 85 23.71 -6.11 7.66
C ARG A 85 22.88 -5.07 8.40
N MET A 86 23.03 -3.79 8.08
CA MET A 86 22.23 -2.71 8.66
C MET A 86 20.73 -2.93 8.42
N LEU A 87 20.33 -3.37 7.22
CA LEU A 87 18.93 -3.67 6.90
C LEU A 87 18.39 -4.87 7.69
N LEU A 88 19.17 -5.94 7.84
CA LEU A 88 18.79 -7.12 8.62
C LEU A 88 18.60 -6.80 10.11
N GLN A 89 19.43 -5.89 10.65
CA GLN A 89 19.33 -5.41 12.03
C GLN A 89 18.24 -4.35 12.24
N LYS A 90 17.72 -3.75 11.16
CA LYS A 90 16.74 -2.67 11.27
C LYS A 90 15.44 -3.19 11.87
N ARG A 91 15.09 -2.63 13.02
CA ARG A 91 13.88 -2.95 13.76
C ARG A 91 12.85 -1.84 13.62
N ILE A 92 11.66 -2.20 13.14
CA ILE A 92 10.52 -1.29 13.07
C ILE A 92 9.49 -1.74 14.11
N LYS A 93 9.17 -0.84 15.05
CA LYS A 93 8.09 -1.03 16.03
C LYS A 93 6.81 -0.45 15.46
N ILE A 94 5.86 -1.32 15.14
CA ILE A 94 4.53 -0.95 14.67
C ILE A 94 3.52 -1.92 15.26
N SER A 95 2.31 -1.45 15.57
CA SER A 95 1.33 -2.32 16.21
C SER A 95 0.82 -3.39 15.23
N PRO A 96 0.53 -4.62 15.71
CA PRO A 96 -0.06 -5.68 14.88
C PRO A 96 -1.39 -5.25 14.25
N VAL A 97 -2.15 -4.44 14.97
CA VAL A 97 -3.43 -3.88 14.51
C VAL A 97 -3.22 -2.92 13.35
N ALA A 98 -2.21 -2.05 13.41
CA ALA A 98 -1.88 -1.13 12.32
C ALA A 98 -1.47 -1.89 11.05
N ILE A 99 -0.59 -2.89 11.18
CA ILE A 99 -0.19 -3.76 10.06
C ILE A 99 -1.39 -4.53 9.50
N SER A 100 -2.26 -5.07 10.35
CA SER A 100 -3.44 -5.79 9.89
C SER A 100 -4.43 -4.89 9.13
N ARG A 101 -4.62 -3.65 9.58
CA ARG A 101 -5.49 -2.67 8.90
C ARG A 101 -4.87 -2.22 7.59
N LEU A 102 -3.58 -1.88 7.59
CA LEU A 102 -2.86 -1.46 6.39
C LEU A 102 -2.90 -2.56 5.33
N GLY A 103 -2.54 -3.79 5.68
CA GLY A 103 -2.53 -4.95 4.77
C GLY A 103 -3.92 -5.44 4.33
N LYS A 104 -5.01 -4.84 4.84
CA LYS A 104 -6.39 -5.07 4.37
C LYS A 104 -6.96 -3.88 3.60
N SER A 105 -6.26 -2.74 3.58
CA SER A 105 -6.65 -1.61 2.74
C SER A 105 -6.37 -1.93 1.27
N PRO A 106 -7.12 -1.36 0.31
CA PRO A 106 -6.88 -1.63 -1.12
C PRO A 106 -5.43 -1.35 -1.55
N MET A 107 -4.83 -0.28 -1.04
CA MET A 107 -3.44 0.07 -1.33
C MET A 107 -2.45 -0.91 -0.70
N GLY A 108 -2.68 -1.32 0.55
CA GLY A 108 -1.80 -2.28 1.23
C GLY A 108 -1.95 -3.70 0.66
N GLU A 109 -3.13 -4.09 0.23
CA GLU A 109 -3.36 -5.36 -0.46
C GLU A 109 -2.65 -5.40 -1.81
N ALA A 110 -2.79 -4.36 -2.64
CA ALA A 110 -2.06 -4.24 -3.90
C ALA A 110 -0.53 -4.26 -3.70
N PHE A 111 -0.03 -3.57 -2.67
CA PHE A 111 1.39 -3.59 -2.30
C PHE A 111 1.85 -5.00 -1.90
N LEU A 112 1.12 -5.67 -1.01
CA LEU A 112 1.43 -7.04 -0.59
C LEU A 112 1.27 -8.06 -1.71
N GLU A 113 0.39 -7.80 -2.68
CA GLU A 113 0.26 -8.62 -3.89
C GLU A 113 1.50 -8.51 -4.76
N GLY A 114 2.01 -7.29 -4.98
CA GLY A 114 3.28 -7.06 -5.67
C GLY A 114 4.45 -7.73 -4.96
N LEU A 115 4.58 -7.53 -3.64
CA LEU A 115 5.59 -8.24 -2.83
C LEU A 115 5.40 -9.75 -2.86
N GLY A 116 4.17 -10.25 -2.87
CA GLY A 116 3.86 -11.67 -2.93
C GLY A 116 4.16 -12.31 -4.29
N LYS A 117 4.35 -11.52 -5.35
CA LYS A 117 4.94 -12.01 -6.62
C LYS A 117 6.45 -12.22 -6.49
N MET A 118 7.13 -11.44 -5.65
CA MET A 118 8.56 -11.62 -5.34
C MET A 118 8.79 -12.68 -4.27
N ILE A 119 7.98 -12.69 -3.21
CA ILE A 119 8.09 -13.58 -2.06
C ILE A 119 6.95 -14.60 -2.12
N LYS A 120 7.29 -15.85 -2.38
CA LYS A 120 6.37 -16.96 -2.63
C LYS A 120 6.50 -18.02 -1.55
N THR A 121 5.42 -18.77 -1.34
CA THR A 121 5.48 -20.01 -0.54
C THR A 121 5.96 -21.20 -1.37
N HIS A 122 5.63 -21.21 -2.65
CA HIS A 122 5.88 -22.29 -3.60
C HIS A 122 5.98 -21.69 -5.02
N PRO A 123 6.68 -22.36 -5.96
CA PRO A 123 6.71 -21.94 -7.36
C PRO A 123 5.29 -21.74 -7.91
N GLY A 124 5.07 -20.62 -8.60
CA GLY A 124 3.76 -20.27 -9.19
C GLY A 124 2.69 -19.80 -8.22
N ARG A 125 2.95 -19.74 -6.90
CA ARG A 125 1.97 -19.27 -5.91
C ARG A 125 2.41 -17.96 -5.25
N ASN A 126 1.60 -16.91 -5.45
CA ASN A 126 1.80 -15.62 -4.81
C ASN A 126 1.76 -15.77 -3.27
N GLY A 127 2.75 -15.18 -2.57
CA GLY A 127 2.90 -15.28 -1.12
C GLY A 127 2.16 -14.20 -0.31
N LEU A 128 1.27 -13.40 -0.89
CA LEU A 128 0.54 -12.29 -0.24
C LEU A 128 0.00 -12.67 1.14
N HIS A 129 -0.80 -13.75 1.23
CA HIS A 129 -1.43 -14.14 2.49
C HIS A 129 -0.42 -14.57 3.54
N SER A 130 0.64 -15.27 3.10
CA SER A 130 1.72 -15.71 3.96
C SER A 130 2.54 -14.54 4.48
N LEU A 131 2.87 -13.60 3.60
CA LEU A 131 3.58 -12.37 3.95
C LEU A 131 2.73 -11.51 4.90
N ARG A 132 1.43 -11.37 4.65
CA ARG A 132 0.52 -10.64 5.54
C ARG A 132 0.49 -11.27 6.93
N GLY A 133 0.37 -12.60 7.01
CA GLY A 133 0.41 -13.33 8.28
C GLY A 133 1.73 -13.11 9.02
N ALA A 134 2.85 -13.32 8.32
CA ALA A 134 4.19 -13.14 8.86
C ALA A 134 4.43 -11.72 9.39
N LEU A 135 3.99 -10.69 8.66
CA LEU A 135 4.09 -9.29 9.09
C LEU A 135 3.27 -9.01 10.35
N VAL A 136 2.04 -9.52 10.44
CA VAL A 136 1.20 -9.33 11.63
C VAL A 136 1.81 -10.04 12.85
N LEU A 137 2.30 -11.26 12.68
CA LEU A 137 2.93 -12.04 13.74
C LEU A 137 4.27 -11.42 14.17
N ALA A 138 5.11 -11.00 13.22
CA ALA A 138 6.38 -10.34 13.52
C ALA A 138 6.17 -8.99 14.23
N ALA A 139 5.11 -8.24 13.90
CA ALA A 139 4.75 -7.03 14.62
C ALA A 139 4.26 -7.30 16.07
N ALA A 140 3.72 -8.49 16.34
CA ALA A 140 3.25 -8.89 17.67
C ALA A 140 4.39 -9.45 18.54
N ASP A 141 5.48 -9.88 17.91
CA ASP A 141 6.67 -10.40 18.56
C ASP A 141 7.45 -9.29 19.30
N SER A 142 8.13 -9.69 20.38
CA SER A 142 9.05 -8.83 21.13
C SER A 142 10.21 -8.29 20.31
N GLU A 143 10.59 -8.93 19.21
CA GLU A 143 11.60 -8.45 18.25
C GLU A 143 11.04 -7.41 17.27
N GLY A 144 9.72 -7.31 17.10
CA GLY A 144 9.08 -6.40 16.14
C GLY A 144 9.37 -6.76 14.68
N LEU A 145 9.11 -5.82 13.76
CA LEU A 145 9.36 -6.03 12.34
C LEU A 145 10.86 -5.91 12.02
N THR A 146 11.52 -7.06 11.92
CA THR A 146 12.85 -7.25 11.31
C THR A 146 12.71 -8.24 10.16
N ILE A 147 13.63 -8.20 9.18
CA ILE A 147 13.62 -9.16 8.05
C ILE A 147 13.70 -10.60 8.59
N ILE A 148 14.59 -10.83 9.55
CA ILE A 148 14.79 -12.12 10.20
C ILE A 148 13.51 -12.62 10.86
N ASN A 149 12.82 -11.77 11.63
CA ASN A 149 11.59 -12.17 12.30
C ASN A 149 10.44 -12.40 11.30
N ILE A 150 10.39 -11.67 10.19
CA ILE A 150 9.41 -11.94 9.12
C ILE A 150 9.66 -13.32 8.50
N VAL A 151 10.93 -13.70 8.24
CA VAL A 151 11.29 -15.03 7.75
C VAL A 151 10.87 -16.09 8.79
N ARG A 152 11.19 -15.86 10.07
CA ARG A 152 10.81 -16.76 11.17
C ARG A 152 9.29 -16.94 11.30
N GLN A 153 8.50 -15.90 11.06
CA GLN A 153 7.04 -15.97 11.17
C GLN A 153 6.36 -16.39 9.86
N PHE A 154 7.12 -16.73 8.83
CA PHE A 154 6.59 -17.15 7.54
C PHE A 154 6.04 -18.58 7.62
N PRO A 155 4.80 -18.85 7.16
CA PRO A 155 4.04 -20.06 7.48
C PRO A 155 4.44 -21.31 6.68
N THR A 156 5.68 -21.38 6.20
CA THR A 156 6.23 -22.50 5.43
C THR A 156 7.68 -22.75 5.83
N GLU A 157 8.17 -23.99 5.65
CA GLU A 157 9.56 -24.37 5.96
C GLU A 157 10.60 -23.53 5.18
N GLY A 158 10.22 -23.02 4.01
CA GLY A 158 11.04 -22.07 3.28
C GLY A 158 10.27 -20.93 2.64
N MET A 159 10.98 -19.82 2.50
CA MET A 159 10.54 -18.62 1.79
C MET A 159 11.20 -18.59 0.42
N LEU A 160 10.43 -18.63 -0.67
CA LEU A 160 10.96 -18.59 -2.02
C LEU A 160 10.98 -17.14 -2.53
N ILE A 161 12.15 -16.64 -2.91
CA ILE A 161 12.33 -15.36 -3.57
C ILE A 161 12.45 -15.59 -5.08
N ASP A 162 11.55 -14.99 -5.84
CA ASP A 162 11.56 -14.99 -7.29
C ASP A 162 12.48 -13.88 -7.80
N THR A 163 13.75 -14.22 -7.97
CA THR A 163 14.78 -13.27 -8.43
C THR A 163 14.55 -12.83 -9.88
N ASP A 164 14.01 -13.69 -10.74
CA ASP A 164 13.72 -13.35 -12.14
C ASP A 164 12.68 -12.22 -12.21
N TYR A 165 11.61 -12.35 -11.43
CA TYR A 165 10.60 -11.30 -11.30
C TYR A 165 11.18 -10.00 -10.72
N ILE A 166 12.10 -10.09 -9.75
CA ILE A 166 12.80 -8.90 -9.21
C ILE A 166 13.60 -8.20 -10.31
N PHE A 167 14.36 -8.95 -11.13
CA PHE A 167 15.13 -8.37 -12.23
C PHE A 167 14.25 -7.71 -13.29
N ASP A 168 13.08 -8.29 -13.60
CA ASP A 168 12.14 -7.69 -14.55
C ASP A 168 11.53 -6.40 -14.01
N VAL A 169 11.13 -6.38 -12.75
CA VAL A 169 10.66 -5.15 -12.08
C VAL A 169 11.75 -4.08 -12.06
N GLN A 170 13.01 -4.45 -11.83
CA GLN A 170 14.13 -3.50 -11.86
C GLN A 170 14.30 -2.85 -13.24
N LYS A 171 14.21 -3.62 -14.33
CA LYS A 171 14.30 -3.10 -15.70
C LYS A 171 13.14 -2.17 -16.03
N GLU A 172 11.93 -2.53 -15.61
CA GLU A 172 10.73 -1.72 -15.80
C GLU A 172 10.86 -0.39 -15.06
N LEU A 173 11.24 -0.42 -13.77
CA LEU A 173 11.44 0.78 -12.96
C LEU A 173 12.54 1.69 -13.53
N ALA A 174 13.67 1.13 -13.99
CA ALA A 174 14.74 1.90 -14.62
C ALA A 174 14.24 2.60 -15.90
N THR A 175 13.40 1.92 -16.68
CA THR A 175 12.78 2.49 -17.89
C THR A 175 11.83 3.63 -17.55
N LEU A 176 10.99 3.45 -16.52
CA LEU A 176 10.05 4.46 -16.04
C LEU A 176 10.76 5.72 -15.51
N PHE A 177 11.82 5.55 -14.70
CA PHE A 177 12.59 6.69 -14.21
C PHE A 177 13.29 7.45 -15.33
N ARG A 178 13.88 6.74 -16.31
CA ARG A 178 14.47 7.38 -17.49
C ARG A 178 13.43 8.17 -18.29
N TYR A 179 12.22 7.63 -18.45
CA TYR A 179 11.13 8.33 -19.13
C TYR A 179 10.69 9.58 -18.36
N ARG A 180 10.52 9.48 -17.03
CA ARG A 180 10.20 10.62 -16.16
C ARG A 180 11.23 11.73 -16.34
N ASP A 181 12.51 11.40 -16.23
CA ASP A 181 13.58 12.39 -16.29
C ASP A 181 13.66 13.03 -17.68
N ALA A 182 13.49 12.24 -18.75
CA ALA A 182 13.41 12.78 -20.11
C ALA A 182 12.21 13.73 -20.29
N ALA A 183 11.04 13.37 -19.77
CA ALA A 183 9.84 14.21 -19.86
C ALA A 183 10.00 15.51 -19.06
N VAL A 184 10.48 15.43 -17.81
CA VAL A 184 10.75 16.60 -16.96
C VAL A 184 11.76 17.52 -17.63
N ASN A 185 12.86 16.97 -18.16
CA ASN A 185 13.88 17.76 -18.86
C ASN A 185 13.35 18.39 -20.15
N ALA A 186 12.51 17.68 -20.91
CA ALA A 186 11.89 18.22 -22.12
C ALA A 186 10.96 19.40 -21.80
N ILE A 187 10.12 19.28 -20.77
CA ILE A 187 9.23 20.36 -20.31
C ILE A 187 10.06 21.55 -19.81
N ALA A 188 11.10 21.31 -19.00
CA ALA A 188 11.96 22.37 -18.48
C ALA A 188 12.70 23.12 -19.61
N ASN A 189 13.21 22.39 -20.61
CA ASN A 189 13.86 22.98 -21.78
C ASN A 189 12.88 23.76 -22.66
N GLN A 190 11.63 23.31 -22.77
CA GLN A 190 10.60 24.03 -23.50
C GLN A 190 10.20 25.32 -22.78
N ALA A 191 9.97 25.26 -21.47
CA ALA A 191 9.62 26.41 -20.65
C ALA A 191 10.71 27.51 -20.68
N THR A 192 11.99 27.12 -20.65
CA THR A 192 13.10 28.10 -20.75
C THR A 192 13.19 28.74 -22.14
N ARG A 193 12.88 28.00 -23.21
CA ARG A 193 12.81 28.55 -24.57
C ARG A 193 11.64 29.51 -24.74
N GLU A 194 10.48 29.17 -24.21
CA GLU A 194 9.29 30.03 -24.23
C GLU A 194 9.55 31.31 -23.43
N ALA A 195 10.08 31.21 -22.21
CA ALA A 195 10.45 32.39 -21.42
C ALA A 195 11.51 33.28 -22.08
N ALA A 196 12.43 32.72 -22.88
CA ALA A 196 13.44 33.48 -23.62
C ALA A 196 12.90 34.08 -24.93
N ALA A 197 11.88 33.47 -25.53
CA ALA A 197 11.23 33.93 -26.76
C ALA A 197 10.03 34.86 -26.50
N GLU A 198 9.54 34.91 -25.27
CA GLU A 198 8.48 35.81 -24.85
C GLU A 198 9.02 37.24 -24.90
N ASN A 199 8.39 38.09 -25.72
CA ASN A 199 8.66 39.52 -25.69
C ASN A 199 8.32 40.00 -24.27
N THR A 200 9.24 40.70 -23.61
CA THR A 200 8.99 41.37 -22.35
C THR A 200 7.80 42.31 -22.53
N VAL A 201 6.62 41.89 -22.07
CA VAL A 201 5.45 42.74 -22.03
C VAL A 201 5.74 43.81 -20.99
N ASP A 202 5.97 45.04 -21.45
CA ASP A 202 6.13 46.17 -20.55
C ASP A 202 4.79 46.42 -19.86
N VAL A 203 4.65 45.86 -18.65
CA VAL A 203 3.43 45.96 -17.83
C VAL A 203 3.09 47.42 -17.54
N SER A 204 4.07 48.32 -17.58
CA SER A 204 3.85 49.77 -17.40
C SER A 204 3.10 50.43 -18.56
N GLN A 205 3.05 49.79 -19.74
CA GLN A 205 2.31 50.26 -20.91
C GLN A 205 0.91 49.65 -21.02
N LEU A 206 0.59 48.67 -20.17
CA LEU A 206 -0.75 48.08 -20.14
C LEU A 206 -1.73 49.01 -19.41
N THR A 207 -3.00 48.94 -19.81
CA THR A 207 -4.07 49.69 -19.15
C THR A 207 -4.21 49.22 -17.71
N ASP A 208 -4.18 50.16 -16.76
CA ASP A 208 -4.42 49.88 -15.35
C ASP A 208 -5.86 49.40 -15.13
N LEU A 209 -6.01 48.12 -14.77
CA LEU A 209 -7.30 47.48 -14.51
C LEU A 209 -7.91 47.86 -13.16
N GLN A 210 -7.17 48.59 -12.31
CA GLN A 210 -7.71 49.16 -11.07
C GLN A 210 -8.49 50.46 -11.32
N GLN A 211 -8.29 51.08 -12.49
CA GLN A 211 -9.06 52.24 -12.90
C GLN A 211 -10.29 51.82 -13.71
N PRO A 212 -11.41 52.58 -13.62
CA PRO A 212 -12.53 52.40 -14.52
C PRO A 212 -12.06 52.44 -15.98
N GLY A 213 -12.48 51.46 -16.76
CA GLY A 213 -12.18 51.39 -18.19
C GLY A 213 -12.79 52.56 -18.99
N PRO A 214 -12.46 52.68 -20.29
CA PRO A 214 -12.88 53.82 -21.11
C PRO A 214 -14.38 53.85 -21.41
N TYR A 215 -15.10 52.78 -21.12
CA TYR A 215 -16.53 52.68 -21.37
C TYR A 215 -17.33 53.11 -20.14
N GLN A 216 -18.17 54.13 -20.32
CA GLN A 216 -19.23 54.40 -19.36
C GLN A 216 -20.28 53.29 -19.44
N PHE A 217 -20.90 52.96 -18.32
CA PHE A 217 -21.98 51.98 -18.26
C PHE A 217 -23.31 52.63 -17.85
N THR A 218 -24.40 51.91 -18.10
CA THR A 218 -25.72 52.20 -17.55
C THR A 218 -26.11 51.06 -16.61
N ASP A 219 -26.59 51.42 -15.43
CA ASP A 219 -27.10 50.47 -14.46
C ASP A 219 -28.57 50.19 -14.75
N GLN A 220 -28.91 48.91 -14.89
CA GLN A 220 -30.29 48.46 -14.99
C GLN A 220 -30.52 47.31 -14.04
N VAL A 221 -31.42 47.49 -13.08
CA VAL A 221 -31.88 46.38 -12.23
C VAL A 221 -33.05 45.71 -12.91
N ILE A 222 -32.92 44.42 -13.18
CA ILE A 222 -34.00 43.58 -13.70
C ILE A 222 -34.37 42.51 -12.69
N THR A 223 -35.67 42.26 -12.51
CA THR A 223 -36.14 41.14 -11.70
C THR A 223 -36.35 39.94 -12.60
N LEU A 224 -35.50 38.92 -12.43
CA LEU A 224 -35.67 37.65 -13.13
C LEU A 224 -36.55 36.72 -12.30
N SER A 225 -37.50 36.07 -12.97
CA SER A 225 -38.34 35.03 -12.37
C SER A 225 -37.84 33.67 -12.87
N GLY A 226 -37.29 32.87 -11.95
CA GLY A 226 -36.84 31.51 -12.24
C GLY A 226 -38.03 30.56 -12.41
N ARG A 227 -37.88 29.56 -13.29
CA ARG A 227 -38.83 28.44 -13.37
C ARG A 227 -38.95 27.77 -12.00
N ARG A 228 -40.15 27.28 -11.64
CA ARG A 228 -40.34 26.47 -10.43
C ARG A 228 -39.31 25.33 -10.39
N ARG A 229 -38.44 25.34 -9.39
CA ARG A 229 -37.52 24.23 -9.10
C ARG A 229 -37.90 23.66 -7.74
N GLN A 230 -37.86 22.34 -7.64
CA GLN A 230 -38.01 21.66 -6.35
C GLN A 230 -36.77 21.95 -5.50
N SER A 231 -36.98 22.58 -4.34
CA SER A 231 -35.97 22.63 -3.28
C SER A 231 -35.88 21.28 -2.56
N PRO A 232 -34.72 20.88 -1.98
CA PRO A 232 -34.62 19.72 -1.09
C PRO A 232 -35.61 19.71 0.09
N LEU A 233 -36.21 20.88 0.40
CA LEU A 233 -37.25 21.07 1.41
C LEU A 233 -38.69 20.94 0.86
N GLY A 234 -38.88 20.52 -0.39
CA GLY A 234 -40.21 20.23 -0.97
C GLY A 234 -41.03 21.46 -1.39
N LEU A 235 -40.52 22.67 -1.21
CA LEU A 235 -41.20 23.90 -1.61
C LEU A 235 -40.98 24.19 -3.10
N SER A 236 -42.06 24.36 -3.86
CA SER A 236 -42.04 24.87 -5.24
C SER A 236 -42.56 26.30 -5.26
N GLY A 237 -41.65 27.27 -5.25
CA GLY A 237 -41.95 28.68 -5.46
C GLY A 237 -41.35 29.19 -6.77
N GLU A 238 -41.93 30.24 -7.35
CA GLU A 238 -41.19 31.06 -8.33
C GLU A 238 -40.14 31.84 -7.56
N THR A 239 -38.87 31.51 -7.78
CA THR A 239 -37.77 32.28 -7.20
C THR A 239 -37.59 33.55 -8.02
N LYS A 240 -37.86 34.71 -7.41
CA LYS A 240 -37.50 36.01 -7.98
C LYS A 240 -36.15 36.44 -7.42
N PHE A 241 -35.26 36.89 -8.29
CA PHE A 241 -34.00 37.50 -7.87
C PHE A 241 -33.73 38.72 -8.73
N GLU A 242 -33.19 39.75 -8.09
CA GLU A 242 -32.80 41.00 -8.73
C GLU A 242 -31.38 40.84 -9.29
N VAL A 243 -31.19 41.29 -10.52
CA VAL A 243 -29.90 41.28 -11.20
C VAL A 243 -29.60 42.72 -11.60
N ALA A 244 -28.47 43.24 -11.13
CA ALA A 244 -27.90 44.48 -11.62
C ALA A 244 -27.12 44.20 -12.91
N LEU A 245 -27.55 44.79 -14.01
CA LEU A 245 -26.94 44.68 -15.32
C LEU A 245 -26.18 45.97 -15.64
N TYR A 246 -24.91 45.85 -15.99
CA TYR A 246 -24.03 46.97 -16.35
C TYR A 246 -23.81 46.97 -17.87
N LEU A 247 -24.51 47.86 -18.59
CA LEU A 247 -24.47 47.89 -20.06
C LEU A 247 -23.53 49.00 -20.57
N PRO A 248 -22.53 48.69 -21.43
CA PRO A 248 -21.60 49.70 -21.94
C PRO A 248 -22.30 50.69 -22.88
N LYS A 249 -22.08 51.99 -22.68
CA LYS A 249 -22.54 53.08 -23.55
C LYS A 249 -21.54 53.32 -24.68
N GLY A 250 -22.07 53.64 -25.87
CA GLY A 250 -21.25 54.11 -27.00
C GLY A 250 -20.49 53.02 -27.77
N ASN A 251 -20.73 51.73 -27.50
CA ASN A 251 -20.16 50.64 -28.28
C ASN A 251 -21.18 50.15 -29.35
N PRO A 252 -20.89 50.30 -30.65
CA PRO A 252 -21.79 49.84 -31.71
C PRO A 252 -21.77 48.31 -31.91
N LYS A 253 -20.86 47.58 -31.24
CA LYS A 253 -20.74 46.12 -31.33
C LYS A 253 -21.35 45.43 -30.10
N PRO A 254 -22.00 44.26 -30.25
CA PRO A 254 -22.46 43.46 -29.13
C PRO A 254 -21.28 43.08 -28.22
N ALA A 255 -21.43 43.31 -26.91
CA ALA A 255 -20.47 42.85 -25.92
C ALA A 255 -20.89 41.47 -25.38
N PRO A 256 -19.94 40.56 -25.08
CA PRO A 256 -20.24 39.29 -24.43
C PRO A 256 -20.80 39.54 -23.03
N LEU A 257 -21.80 38.75 -22.63
CA LEU A 257 -22.34 38.75 -21.27
C LEU A 257 -21.43 37.92 -20.36
N VAL A 258 -21.02 38.48 -19.23
CA VAL A 258 -20.19 37.84 -18.20
C VAL A 258 -20.98 37.74 -16.91
#